data_AF-A0A7W1MAN3-F1
#
_entry.id   AF-A0A7W1MAN3-F1
#
_cell.length_a   1.000
_cell.length_b   1.000
_cell.length_c   1.000
_cell.angle_alpha   90.00
_cell.angle_beta   90.00
_cell.angle_gamma   90.00
#
_symmetry.space_group_name_H-M   'P 1'
#
loop_
_entity.id
_entity.type
_entity.pdbx_description
1 polymer ?
#
loop_
_entity_poly.entity_id
_entity_poly.type
_entity_poly.pdbx_seq_one_letter_code
_entity_poly.pdbx_strand_id
1 'polypeptide(L)'
;MLSGCMRNLLLTIYQVLLLEVNLEDCAIPELFRSSLADYRKCGFDQGHMACAANHKGSAEEMKETFFLSNICPQSSQFNRGYWAKFERYVRDLTNYYEVVEVFTGALYLPKQDEDGKRWITYQVIGENDVAVPTQFFKVICLASDFESYILPNEAIDANMPLDVFKTTFYID
;
A
#
# COMPACT_ATOMS: atom_id res chain seq x y z
N MET A 1 7.33 -18.86 -39.05
CA MET A 1 6.05 -18.15 -38.76
C MET A 1 5.32 -18.93 -37.67
N LEU A 2 5.36 -18.46 -36.43
CA LEU A 2 4.62 -19.11 -35.33
C LEU A 2 3.11 -18.91 -35.55
N SER A 3 2.35 -20.01 -35.47
CA SER A 3 0.91 -20.04 -35.71
C SER A 3 0.16 -19.06 -34.79
N GLY A 4 -0.98 -18.52 -35.25
CA GLY A 4 -1.76 -17.52 -34.51
C GLY A 4 -2.14 -17.96 -33.08
N CYS A 5 -2.24 -19.27 -32.82
CA CYS A 5 -2.48 -19.82 -31.50
C CYS A 5 -1.31 -19.58 -30.52
N MET A 6 -0.06 -19.73 -30.98
CA MET A 6 1.12 -19.43 -30.14
C MET A 6 1.33 -17.93 -29.93
N ARG A 7 0.94 -17.06 -30.88
CA ARG A 7 0.99 -15.60 -30.67
C ARG A 7 -0.04 -15.14 -29.62
N ASN A 8 -1.25 -15.68 -29.65
CA ASN A 8 -2.24 -15.41 -28.62
C ASN A 8 -1.80 -15.96 -27.25
N LEU A 9 -1.26 -17.18 -27.20
CA LEU A 9 -0.74 -17.72 -25.94
C LEU A 9 0.42 -16.89 -25.40
N LEU A 10 1.36 -16.43 -26.25
CA LEU A 10 2.44 -15.53 -25.85
C LEU A 10 1.92 -14.16 -25.40
N LEU A 11 0.95 -13.57 -26.10
CA LEU A 11 0.33 -12.30 -25.68
C LEU A 11 -0.41 -12.45 -24.36
N THR A 12 -1.17 -13.54 -24.17
CA THR A 12 -1.81 -13.84 -22.89
C THR A 12 -0.78 -14.10 -21.78
N ILE A 13 0.30 -14.82 -22.06
CA ILE A 13 1.39 -15.06 -21.08
C ILE A 13 2.11 -13.74 -20.73
N TYR A 14 2.42 -12.89 -21.72
CA TYR A 14 3.00 -11.56 -21.47
C TYR A 14 2.03 -10.64 -20.73
N GLN A 15 0.74 -10.68 -21.05
CA GLN A 15 -0.28 -9.89 -20.39
C GLN A 15 -0.57 -10.37 -18.96
N VAL A 16 -0.41 -11.68 -18.69
CA VAL A 16 -0.46 -12.26 -17.34
C VAL A 16 0.82 -11.95 -16.56
N LEU A 17 2.01 -11.93 -17.20
CA LEU A 17 3.27 -11.54 -16.55
C LEU A 17 3.35 -10.04 -16.23
N LEU A 18 2.68 -9.19 -17.00
CA LEU A 18 2.66 -7.73 -16.78
C LEU A 18 1.71 -7.30 -15.64
N LEU A 19 0.84 -8.20 -15.17
CA LEU A 19 -0.14 -7.88 -14.12
C LEU A 19 0.46 -7.85 -12.71
N GLU A 20 1.74 -8.17 -12.52
CA GLU A 20 2.39 -8.19 -11.20
C GLU A 20 3.64 -7.29 -11.12
N VAL A 21 3.88 -6.44 -12.12
CA VAL A 21 5.04 -5.55 -12.16
C VAL A 21 4.59 -4.12 -11.93
N ASN A 22 5.21 -3.44 -10.97
CA ASN A 22 4.97 -2.03 -10.71
C ASN A 22 5.36 -1.15 -11.91
N LEU A 23 4.58 -0.11 -12.17
CA LEU A 23 4.70 0.79 -13.31
C LEU A 23 4.76 2.24 -12.86
N GLU A 24 5.57 3.04 -13.54
CA GLU A 24 5.57 4.49 -13.34
C GLU A 24 4.27 5.10 -13.89
N ASP A 25 3.70 6.05 -13.16
CA ASP A 25 2.44 6.69 -13.55
C ASP A 25 2.70 7.89 -14.46
N CYS A 26 2.55 7.68 -15.76
CA CYS A 26 2.77 8.71 -16.77
C CYS A 26 1.79 9.90 -16.70
N ALA A 27 0.68 9.78 -15.97
CA ALA A 27 -0.25 10.89 -15.76
C ALA A 27 0.29 11.93 -14.76
N ILE A 28 1.19 11.53 -13.86
CA ILE A 28 1.86 12.44 -12.92
C ILE A 28 3.00 13.16 -13.62
N PRO A 29 3.13 14.50 -13.53
CA PRO A 29 4.26 15.23 -14.09
C PRO A 29 5.60 14.69 -13.57
N GLU A 30 6.61 14.61 -14.43
CA GLU A 30 7.92 13.99 -14.12
C GLU A 30 8.55 14.53 -12.83
N LEU A 31 8.46 15.85 -12.60
CA LEU A 31 8.97 16.51 -11.39
C LEU A 31 8.40 15.97 -10.07
N PHE A 32 7.20 15.38 -10.10
CA PHE A 32 6.49 14.88 -8.92
C PHE A 32 6.31 13.35 -8.95
N ARG A 33 6.90 12.68 -9.93
CA ARG A 33 6.70 11.25 -10.16
C ARG A 33 7.83 10.46 -9.52
N SER A 34 7.49 9.43 -8.76
CA SER A 34 8.47 8.42 -8.38
C SER A 34 8.79 7.47 -9.53
N SER A 35 10.01 6.96 -9.55
CA SER A 35 10.51 6.02 -10.55
C SER A 35 10.74 4.64 -9.93
N LEU A 36 10.83 3.62 -10.78
CA LEU A 36 11.23 2.28 -10.30
C LEU A 36 12.65 2.27 -9.74
N ALA A 37 13.51 3.21 -10.16
CA ALA A 37 14.87 3.31 -9.68
C ALA A 37 14.94 3.73 -8.20
N ASP A 38 14.02 4.56 -7.72
CA ASP A 38 14.00 5.04 -6.33
C ASP A 38 13.83 3.90 -5.32
N TYR A 39 13.06 2.88 -5.71
CA TYR A 39 12.78 1.72 -4.88
C TYR A 39 13.84 0.61 -5.02
N ARG A 40 14.76 0.68 -5.99
CA ARG A 40 15.78 -0.37 -6.18
C ARG A 40 16.80 -0.33 -5.06
N LYS A 41 16.95 -1.45 -4.35
CA LYS A 41 17.93 -1.62 -3.25
C LYS A 41 17.79 -0.55 -2.13
N CYS A 42 16.62 0.06 -1.98
CA CYS A 42 16.36 1.07 -0.95
C CYS A 42 16.15 0.48 0.46
N GLY A 43 15.95 -0.85 0.56
CA GLY A 43 15.66 -1.53 1.82
C GLY A 43 14.16 -1.61 2.18
N PHE A 44 13.29 -1.03 1.36
CA PHE A 44 11.83 -1.07 1.52
C PHE A 44 11.17 -1.85 0.38
N ASP A 45 10.01 -2.42 0.68
CA ASP A 45 9.12 -2.98 -0.31
C ASP A 45 8.28 -1.88 -0.97
N GLN A 46 7.81 -2.16 -2.19
CA GLN A 46 6.80 -1.38 -2.89
C GLN A 46 5.41 -1.76 -2.36
N GLY A 47 5.02 -1.13 -1.25
CA GLY A 47 3.77 -1.41 -0.55
C GLY A 47 2.57 -0.75 -1.19
N HIS A 48 1.55 -1.54 -1.54
CA HIS A 48 0.34 -1.05 -2.19
C HIS A 48 -0.63 -0.43 -1.17
N MET A 49 -1.22 0.73 -1.47
CA MET A 49 -2.26 1.33 -0.63
C MET A 49 -3.63 0.70 -0.93
N ALA A 50 -4.03 0.70 -2.20
CA ALA A 50 -5.10 -0.14 -2.73
C ALA A 50 -4.52 -1.50 -3.14
N CYS A 51 -4.88 -2.55 -2.40
CA CYS A 51 -4.35 -3.89 -2.61
C CYS A 51 -4.90 -4.53 -3.90
N ALA A 52 -4.02 -4.97 -4.81
CA ALA A 52 -4.37 -5.66 -6.05
C ALA A 52 -5.35 -6.83 -5.85
N ALA A 53 -5.23 -7.54 -4.73
CA ALA A 53 -6.08 -8.69 -4.42
C ALA A 53 -7.57 -8.33 -4.22
N ASN A 54 -7.90 -7.06 -4.02
CA ASN A 54 -9.28 -6.57 -3.95
C ASN A 54 -9.89 -6.29 -5.33
N HIS A 55 -9.07 -6.21 -6.38
CA HIS A 55 -9.48 -5.85 -7.75
C HIS A 55 -9.40 -7.04 -8.72
N LYS A 56 -9.48 -8.28 -8.21
CA LYS A 56 -9.40 -9.50 -9.05
C LYS A 56 -10.51 -9.65 -10.07
N GLY A 57 -11.62 -8.91 -9.92
CA GLY A 57 -12.74 -8.92 -10.87
C GLY A 57 -12.44 -8.20 -12.19
N SER A 58 -11.44 -7.33 -12.22
CA SER A 58 -11.08 -6.54 -13.40
C SER A 58 -9.56 -6.47 -13.57
N ALA A 59 -9.05 -7.00 -14.68
CA ALA A 59 -7.63 -6.92 -15.00
C ALA A 59 -7.14 -5.47 -15.18
N GLU A 60 -8.04 -4.57 -15.61
CA GLU A 60 -7.74 -3.15 -15.76
C GLU A 60 -7.58 -2.48 -14.39
N GLU A 61 -8.56 -2.63 -13.50
CA GLU A 61 -8.49 -2.08 -12.14
C GLU A 61 -7.31 -2.67 -11.36
N MET A 62 -7.07 -3.98 -11.49
CA MET A 62 -5.90 -4.62 -10.88
C MET A 62 -4.61 -3.96 -11.37
N LYS A 63 -4.46 -3.76 -12.69
CA LYS A 63 -3.27 -3.12 -13.25
C LYS A 63 -3.07 -1.71 -12.70
N GLU A 64 -4.14 -0.94 -12.49
CA GLU A 64 -4.04 0.40 -11.91
C GLU A 64 -3.45 0.40 -10.50
N THR A 65 -3.67 -0.66 -9.72
CA THR A 65 -3.05 -0.78 -8.38
C THR A 65 -1.53 -0.89 -8.41
N PHE A 66 -0.92 -1.28 -9.54
CA PHE A 66 0.54 -1.39 -9.70
C PHE A 66 1.20 -0.08 -10.12
N PHE A 67 0.45 1.01 -10.32
CA PHE A 67 1.06 2.31 -10.54
C PHE A 67 1.75 2.81 -9.28
N LEU A 68 2.94 3.40 -9.42
CA LEU A 68 3.70 3.93 -8.30
C LEU A 68 2.98 5.07 -7.54
N SER A 69 1.96 5.68 -8.13
CA SER A 69 1.05 6.61 -7.43
C SER A 69 0.22 5.93 -6.33
N ASN A 70 0.08 4.61 -6.35
CA ASN A 70 -0.54 3.78 -5.32
C ASN A 70 0.49 3.09 -4.39
N ILE A 71 1.78 3.37 -4.55
CA ILE A 71 2.87 2.70 -3.83
C ILE A 71 3.49 3.64 -2.79
N CYS A 72 3.78 3.11 -1.60
CA CYS A 72 4.64 3.76 -0.62
C CYS A 72 5.77 2.81 -0.16
N PRO A 73 6.93 3.33 0.25
CA PRO A 73 7.97 2.52 0.88
C PRO A 73 7.47 1.88 2.18
N GLN A 74 7.40 0.56 2.21
CA GLN A 74 6.98 -0.20 3.39
C GLN A 74 8.10 -1.11 3.89
N SER A 75 8.28 -1.22 5.21
CA SER A 75 9.18 -2.20 5.80
C SER A 75 8.79 -3.61 5.35
N SER A 76 9.75 -4.42 4.87
CA SER A 76 9.43 -5.74 4.34
C SER A 76 8.76 -6.67 5.36
N GLN A 77 9.10 -6.53 6.64
CA GLN A 77 8.46 -7.29 7.73
C GLN A 77 7.02 -6.82 7.99
N PHE A 78 6.77 -5.53 7.84
CA PHE A 78 5.44 -4.94 7.97
C PHE A 78 4.53 -5.38 6.81
N ASN A 79 4.96 -5.08 5.57
CA ASN A 79 4.21 -5.30 4.33
C ASN A 79 3.83 -6.79 4.18
N ARG A 80 4.82 -7.68 4.23
CA ARG A 80 4.62 -9.12 4.01
C ARG A 80 4.02 -9.85 5.21
N GLY A 81 3.99 -9.19 6.37
CA GLY A 81 3.53 -9.75 7.64
C GLY A 81 2.20 -9.15 8.07
N TYR A 82 2.25 -8.22 9.02
CA TYR A 82 1.07 -7.69 9.69
C TYR A 82 0.14 -6.92 8.75
N TRP A 83 0.69 -6.18 7.79
CA TRP A 83 -0.10 -5.46 6.79
C TRP A 83 -0.91 -6.42 5.90
N ALA A 84 -0.28 -7.47 5.35
CA ALA A 84 -0.98 -8.49 4.58
C ALA A 84 -2.08 -9.21 5.39
N LYS A 85 -1.84 -9.47 6.69
CA LYS A 85 -2.86 -10.01 7.62
C LYS A 85 -4.02 -9.03 7.77
N PHE A 86 -3.74 -7.74 7.91
CA PHE A 86 -4.77 -6.71 8.02
C PHE A 86 -5.59 -6.56 6.73
N GLU A 87 -4.94 -6.58 5.57
CA GLU A 87 -5.64 -6.58 4.27
C GLU A 87 -6.55 -7.80 4.09
N ARG A 88 -6.13 -8.97 4.60
CA ARG A 88 -6.99 -10.15 4.63
C ARG A 88 -8.22 -9.95 5.52
N TYR A 89 -8.04 -9.41 6.74
CA TYR A 89 -9.16 -9.07 7.61
C TYR A 89 -10.16 -8.16 6.90
N VAL A 90 -9.69 -7.07 6.29
CA VAL A 90 -10.52 -6.09 5.56
C VAL A 90 -11.32 -6.79 4.44
N ARG A 91 -10.69 -7.70 3.71
CA ARG A 91 -11.36 -8.46 2.64
C ARG A 91 -12.39 -9.46 3.20
N ASP A 92 -12.10 -10.08 4.34
CA ASP A 92 -13.02 -11.02 4.99
C ASP A 92 -14.30 -10.32 5.52
N LEU A 93 -14.28 -8.99 5.73
CA LEU A 93 -15.47 -8.20 6.08
C LEU A 93 -16.55 -8.25 4.98
N THR A 94 -16.17 -8.47 3.71
CA THR A 94 -17.14 -8.59 2.60
C THR A 94 -18.03 -9.83 2.70
N ASN A 95 -17.71 -10.79 3.58
CA ASN A 95 -18.61 -11.91 3.89
C ASN A 95 -19.79 -11.49 4.79
N TYR A 96 -19.71 -10.33 5.43
CA TYR A 96 -20.67 -9.85 6.42
C TYR A 96 -21.35 -8.53 6.02
N TYR A 97 -20.67 -7.71 5.21
CA TYR A 97 -21.15 -6.41 4.75
C TYR A 97 -21.25 -6.39 3.22
N GLU A 98 -22.36 -5.84 2.70
CA GLU A 98 -22.58 -5.70 1.25
C GLU A 98 -21.58 -4.72 0.61
N VAL A 99 -21.25 -3.64 1.33
CA VAL A 99 -20.30 -2.61 0.89
C VAL A 99 -19.28 -2.38 2.00
N VAL A 100 -18.00 -2.44 1.64
CA VAL A 100 -16.86 -2.12 2.50
C VAL A 100 -16.01 -1.09 1.76
N GLU A 101 -16.01 0.15 2.23
CA GLU A 101 -15.17 1.21 1.65
C GLU A 101 -13.93 1.39 2.50
N VAL A 102 -12.76 1.52 1.85
CA VAL A 102 -11.47 1.50 2.54
C VAL A 102 -10.61 2.65 2.07
N PHE A 103 -10.27 3.54 3.00
CA PHE A 103 -9.32 4.62 2.78
C PHE A 103 -7.99 4.24 3.40
N THR A 104 -6.90 4.34 2.65
CA THR A 104 -5.57 3.95 3.08
C THR A 104 -4.59 5.05 2.74
N GLY A 105 -3.64 5.32 3.62
CA GLY A 105 -2.60 6.29 3.30
C GLY A 105 -1.44 6.31 4.29
N ALA A 106 -0.45 7.10 3.95
CA ALA A 106 0.75 7.35 4.73
C ALA A 106 0.53 8.45 5.77
N LEU A 107 1.21 8.33 6.91
CA LEU A 107 1.31 9.36 7.94
C LEU A 107 2.78 9.62 8.30
N TYR A 108 3.05 10.86 8.70
CA TYR A 108 4.35 11.33 9.18
C TYR A 108 4.15 11.94 10.57
N LEU A 109 4.24 11.10 11.61
CA LEU A 109 3.93 11.51 12.98
C LEU A 109 5.18 12.05 13.70
N PRO A 110 5.02 13.08 14.54
CA PRO A 110 6.12 13.66 15.27
C PRO A 110 6.61 12.75 16.39
N LYS A 111 7.92 12.73 16.63
CA LYS A 111 8.55 12.16 17.82
C LYS A 111 8.99 13.29 18.75
N GLN A 112 8.93 13.05 20.05
CA GLN A 112 9.43 13.98 21.05
C GLN A 112 10.89 13.66 21.34
N ASP A 113 11.73 14.70 21.35
CA ASP A 113 13.15 14.62 21.68
C ASP A 113 13.37 14.77 23.20
N GLU A 114 14.60 14.57 23.67
CA GLU A 114 14.97 14.64 25.09
C GLU A 114 14.67 16.02 25.72
N ASP A 115 14.74 17.09 24.91
CA ASP A 115 14.46 18.46 25.34
C ASP A 115 12.97 18.84 25.33
N GLY A 116 12.08 17.89 25.01
CA GLY A 116 10.64 18.08 24.95
C GLY A 116 10.12 18.68 23.64
N LYS A 117 10.99 19.04 22.68
CA LYS A 117 10.54 19.49 21.36
C LYS A 117 10.04 18.32 20.53
N ARG A 118 9.14 18.62 19.59
CA ARG A 118 8.54 17.61 18.70
C ARG A 118 8.99 17.86 17.28
N TRP A 119 9.47 16.82 16.62
CA TRP A 119 9.95 16.87 15.24
C TRP A 119 9.33 15.75 14.42
N ILE A 120 9.02 16.05 13.17
CA ILE A 120 8.68 15.03 12.18
C ILE A 120 9.97 14.72 11.43
N THR A 121 10.41 13.46 11.49
CA THR A 121 11.63 13.00 10.81
C THR A 121 11.29 11.71 10.09
N TYR A 122 11.60 11.66 8.80
CA TYR A 122 11.40 10.50 7.94
C TYR A 122 12.54 10.40 6.93
N GLN A 123 12.82 9.18 6.49
CA GLN A 123 13.79 8.93 5.43
C GLN A 123 13.16 9.29 4.07
N VAL A 124 13.98 9.74 3.13
CA VAL A 124 13.66 9.78 1.71
C VAL A 124 14.54 8.78 0.96
N ILE A 125 14.05 8.19 -0.12
CA ILE A 125 14.77 7.21 -0.94
C ILE A 125 14.81 7.63 -2.40
N GLY A 126 15.85 7.19 -3.10
CA GLY A 126 16.02 7.45 -4.53
C GLY A 126 16.48 8.87 -4.85
N GLU A 127 16.52 9.19 -6.14
CA GLU A 127 16.87 10.54 -6.63
C GLU A 127 15.66 11.49 -6.59
N ASN A 128 14.44 10.93 -6.55
CA ASN A 128 13.20 11.70 -6.48
C ASN A 128 12.71 11.94 -5.03
N ASP A 129 13.56 11.69 -4.03
CA ASP A 129 13.28 11.91 -2.60
C ASP A 129 11.93 11.33 -2.14
N VAL A 130 11.64 10.09 -2.54
CA VAL A 130 10.38 9.42 -2.18
C VAL A 130 10.33 9.24 -0.67
N ALA A 131 9.35 9.85 -0.03
CA ALA A 131 9.23 9.84 1.43
C ALA A 131 8.84 8.44 1.95
N VAL A 132 9.53 7.98 2.99
CA VAL A 132 9.24 6.75 3.73
C VAL A 132 8.30 7.08 4.89
N PRO A 133 7.04 6.64 4.87
CA PRO A 133 6.08 6.95 5.93
C PRO A 133 6.51 6.39 7.28
N THR A 134 6.21 7.11 8.36
CA THR A 134 6.45 6.60 9.72
C THR A 134 5.32 5.67 10.16
N GLN A 135 4.09 5.93 9.70
CA GLN A 135 2.91 5.10 9.94
C GLN A 135 2.07 4.99 8.66
N PHE A 136 1.17 4.00 8.65
CA PHE A 136 0.07 3.92 7.72
C PHE A 136 -1.25 3.97 8.48
N PHE A 137 -2.26 4.57 7.85
CA PHE A 137 -3.62 4.51 8.36
C PHE A 137 -4.51 3.70 7.44
N LYS A 138 -5.57 3.14 8.03
CA LYS A 138 -6.71 2.60 7.28
C LYS A 138 -8.00 2.99 7.96
N VAL A 139 -8.94 3.55 7.20
CA VAL A 139 -10.32 3.78 7.62
C VAL A 139 -11.21 2.83 6.83
N ILE A 140 -12.05 2.07 7.53
CA ILE A 140 -12.95 1.08 6.97
C ILE A 140 -14.36 1.53 7.29
N CYS A 141 -15.14 1.89 6.27
CA CYS A 141 -16.54 2.26 6.43
C CYS A 141 -17.42 1.01 6.19
N LEU A 142 -18.28 0.71 7.18
CA LEU A 142 -19.11 -0.48 7.25
C LEU A 142 -20.57 -0.07 7.45
N ALA A 143 -21.31 0.15 6.37
CA ALA A 143 -22.70 0.63 6.41
C ALA A 143 -22.89 1.88 7.28
N SER A 144 -23.36 1.71 8.53
CA SER A 144 -23.59 2.80 9.49
C SER A 144 -22.47 3.00 10.51
N ASP A 145 -21.37 2.25 10.42
CA ASP A 145 -20.24 2.29 11.36
C ASP A 145 -18.92 2.49 10.61
N PHE A 146 -17.85 2.82 11.34
CA PHE A 146 -16.50 2.88 10.78
C PHE A 146 -15.45 2.42 11.78
N GLU A 147 -14.38 1.84 11.26
CA GLU A 147 -13.20 1.49 12.04
C GLU A 147 -11.99 2.24 11.48
N SER A 148 -11.19 2.84 12.37
CA SER A 148 -9.95 3.52 11.99
C SER A 148 -8.75 2.95 12.72
N TYR A 149 -7.65 2.78 12.00
CA TYR A 149 -6.42 2.17 12.49
C TYR A 149 -5.20 2.97 12.09
N ILE A 150 -4.20 3.04 12.96
CA ILE A 150 -2.87 3.60 12.67
C ILE A 150 -1.83 2.56 13.07
N LEU A 151 -1.00 2.14 12.12
CA LEU A 151 0.04 1.14 12.33
C LEU A 151 1.42 1.70 12.00
N PRO A 152 2.47 1.38 12.79
CA PRO A 152 3.83 1.80 12.47
C PRO A 152 4.39 1.07 11.25
N ASN A 153 5.20 1.75 10.44
CA ASN A 153 5.88 1.17 9.28
C ASN A 153 7.11 0.34 9.71
N GLU A 154 6.89 -0.65 10.57
CA GLU A 154 7.94 -1.49 11.15
C GLU A 154 7.42 -2.90 11.48
N ALA A 155 8.30 -3.78 11.95
CA ALA A 155 7.90 -5.14 12.31
C ALA A 155 6.91 -5.11 13.49
N ILE A 156 5.77 -5.78 13.33
CA ILE A 156 4.76 -5.96 14.37
C ILE A 156 4.63 -7.46 14.66
N ASP A 157 4.57 -7.84 15.93
CA ASP A 157 4.33 -9.22 16.34
C ASP A 157 3.03 -9.74 15.71
N ALA A 158 3.09 -10.90 15.05
CA ALA A 158 1.95 -11.49 14.37
C ALA A 158 0.76 -11.80 15.30
N ASN A 159 1.03 -11.98 16.61
CA ASN A 159 0.04 -12.24 17.64
C ASN A 159 -0.53 -10.96 18.27
N MET A 160 0.02 -9.78 17.95
CA MET A 160 -0.52 -8.51 18.43
C MET A 160 -1.99 -8.40 17.98
N PRO A 161 -2.95 -8.13 18.88
CA PRO A 161 -4.34 -7.90 18.50
C PRO A 161 -4.48 -6.62 17.66
N LEU A 162 -5.31 -6.65 16.62
CA LEU A 162 -5.52 -5.50 15.73
C LEU A 162 -6.11 -4.29 16.47
N ASP A 163 -6.95 -4.54 17.48
CA ASP A 163 -7.62 -3.50 18.29
C ASP A 163 -6.65 -2.57 19.03
N VAL A 164 -5.40 -3.00 19.26
CA VAL A 164 -4.36 -2.14 19.85
C VAL A 164 -4.04 -0.94 18.95
N PHE A 165 -4.25 -1.08 17.65
CA PHE A 165 -4.03 -0.04 16.66
C PHE A 165 -5.30 0.76 16.33
N LYS A 166 -6.45 0.40 16.92
CA LYS A 166 -7.72 1.09 16.68
C LYS A 166 -7.64 2.48 17.30
N THR A 167 -7.95 3.49 16.49
CA THR A 167 -8.00 4.89 16.90
C THR A 167 -9.42 5.42 16.71
N THR A 168 -9.79 6.41 17.51
CA THR A 168 -11.02 7.20 17.31
C THR A 168 -10.64 8.52 16.66
N PHE A 169 -11.43 8.99 15.68
CA PHE A 169 -11.36 10.37 15.20
C PHE A 169 -11.94 11.33 16.26
N TYR A 170 -11.33 11.40 17.44
CA TYR A 170 -11.40 12.59 18.27
C TYR A 170 -10.07 13.31 18.07
N ILE A 171 -10.07 14.21 17.07
CA ILE A 171 -9.08 15.28 17.01
C ILE A 171 -9.54 16.25 18.11
N ASP A 172 -8.96 16.10 19.31
CA ASP A 172 -9.06 17.13 20.35
C ASP A 172 -8.35 18.41 19.89
#